data_AF-A0A0J6XTA6-F1
#
_entry.id   AF-A0A0J6XTA6-F1
#
_cell.length_a   1.000
_cell.length_b   1.000
_cell.length_c   1.000
_cell.angle_alpha   90.00
_cell.angle_beta   90.00
_cell.angle_gamma   90.00
#
_symmetry.space_group_name_H-M   'P 1'
#
loop_
_entity.id
_entity.type
_entity.pdbx_description
1 polymer ?
#
loop_
_entity_poly.entity_id
_entity_poly.type
_entity_poly.pdbx_seq_one_letter_code
_entity_poly.pdbx_strand_id
1 'polypeptide(L)'
;RIAYARKRAVRVHLPTAADRAREVAELHARAAALPGWPESLERLECAIADHAGPFGLDGLPAPARVVTTMVPGGAVTGRLVGAAGPDLHFADGLVVDSRLLAGWELVATDADADADATTAVPVAELPPPAAPAGQDGLF
;
A
#
# COMPACT_ATOMS: atom_id res chain seq x y z
N ARG A 1 8.87 -1.09 15.92
CA ARG A 1 8.79 -1.10 14.43
C ARG A 1 7.79 -2.19 14.02
N ILE A 2 6.74 -1.88 13.27
CA ILE A 2 5.78 -2.90 12.80
C ILE A 2 6.41 -3.69 11.64
N ALA A 3 6.37 -5.02 11.72
CA ALA A 3 6.88 -5.90 10.66
C ALA A 3 6.16 -5.65 9.34
N TYR A 4 6.90 -5.65 8.24
CA TYR A 4 6.38 -5.24 6.94
C TYR A 4 5.31 -6.21 6.40
N ALA A 5 5.45 -7.51 6.68
CA ALA A 5 4.41 -8.52 6.42
C ALA A 5 3.07 -8.18 7.11
N ARG A 6 3.12 -7.69 8.36
CA ARG A 6 1.91 -7.26 9.09
C ARG A 6 1.26 -6.04 8.44
N LYS A 7 2.05 -5.11 7.89
CA LYS A 7 1.52 -3.96 7.14
C LYS A 7 0.81 -4.40 5.85
N ARG A 8 1.37 -5.37 5.13
CA ARG A 8 0.74 -5.93 3.92
C ARG A 8 -0.62 -6.56 4.21
N ALA A 9 -0.70 -7.35 5.27
CA ALA A 9 -1.93 -8.04 5.66
C ALA A 9 -3.09 -7.10 5.99
N VAL A 10 -2.83 -5.91 6.55
CA VAL A 10 -3.90 -4.97 6.93
C VAL A 10 -4.33 -4.02 5.81
N ARG A 11 -3.52 -3.85 4.75
CA ARG A 11 -3.82 -2.93 3.63
C ARG A 11 -5.01 -3.35 2.78
N VAL A 12 -5.45 -4.60 2.88
CA VAL A 12 -6.65 -5.11 2.19
C VAL A 12 -7.93 -4.90 3.00
N HIS A 13 -7.80 -4.37 4.22
CA HIS A 13 -8.90 -4.15 5.15
C HIS A 13 -9.00 -2.68 5.57
N LEU A 14 -8.72 -1.76 4.65
CA LEU A 14 -8.87 -0.34 4.93
C LEU A 14 -10.34 0.00 5.21
N PRO A 15 -10.62 0.91 6.17
CA PRO A 15 -11.96 1.47 6.35
C PRO A 15 -12.47 2.13 5.07
N THR A 16 -13.77 2.37 4.99
CA THR A 16 -14.37 3.06 3.83
C THR A 16 -13.80 4.47 3.67
N ALA A 17 -13.83 5.04 2.46
CA ALA A 17 -13.40 6.42 2.23
C ALA A 17 -14.13 7.43 3.14
N ALA A 18 -15.42 7.21 3.38
CA ALA A 18 -16.21 8.03 4.29
C ALA A 18 -15.72 7.92 5.75
N ASP A 19 -15.41 6.71 6.22
CA ASP A 19 -14.88 6.50 7.56
C ASP A 19 -13.49 7.11 7.73
N ARG A 20 -12.60 6.93 6.74
CA ARG A 20 -11.26 7.55 6.73
C ARG A 20 -11.36 9.07 6.78
N ALA A 21 -12.24 9.67 5.98
CA ALA A 21 -12.45 11.11 5.98
C ALA A 21 -13.03 11.60 7.32
N ARG A 22 -14.01 10.89 7.87
CA ARG A 22 -14.60 11.22 9.17
C ARG A 22 -13.55 11.22 10.28
N GLU A 23 -12.70 10.20 10.34
CA GLU A 23 -11.66 10.11 11.38
C GLU A 23 -10.66 11.27 11.32
N VAL A 24 -10.25 11.68 10.11
CA VAL A 24 -9.37 12.84 9.91
C VAL A 24 -10.06 14.15 10.31
N ALA A 25 -11.34 14.33 9.94
CA ALA A 25 -12.12 15.51 10.32
C ALA A 25 -12.29 15.63 11.84
N GLU A 26 -12.61 14.52 12.52
CA GLU A 26 -12.72 14.47 13.98
C GLU A 26 -11.39 14.80 14.65
N LEU A 27 -10.27 14.30 14.13
CA LEU A 27 -8.94 14.61 14.65
C LEU A 27 -8.57 16.09 14.44
N HIS A 28 -8.83 16.65 13.26
CA HIS A 28 -8.63 18.08 12.98
C HIS A 28 -9.43 18.94 13.94
N ALA A 29 -10.72 18.63 14.16
CA ALA A 29 -11.57 19.38 15.07
C ALA A 29 -11.04 19.35 16.52
N ARG A 30 -10.59 18.18 17.00
CA ARG A 30 -9.96 18.06 18.32
C ARG A 30 -8.67 18.88 18.43
N ALA A 31 -7.81 18.83 17.41
CA ALA A 31 -6.58 19.62 17.39
C ALA A 31 -6.88 21.12 17.39
N ALA A 32 -7.79 21.58 16.53
CA ALA A 32 -8.17 22.99 16.41
C ALA A 32 -8.80 23.58 17.69
N ALA A 33 -9.40 22.74 18.53
CA ALA A 33 -9.98 23.13 19.82
C ALA A 33 -8.96 23.21 20.98
N LEU A 34 -7.71 22.78 20.78
CA LEU A 34 -6.68 22.89 21.81
C LEU A 34 -6.44 24.38 22.17
N PRO A 35 -6.29 24.72 23.46
CA PRO A 35 -5.96 26.08 23.87
C PRO A 35 -4.47 26.38 23.69
N GLY A 36 -4.10 27.66 23.76
CA GLY A 36 -2.69 28.09 23.86
C GLY A 36 -1.88 27.97 22.58
N TRP A 37 -2.51 28.14 21.42
CA TRP A 37 -1.80 28.15 20.14
C TRP A 37 -0.79 29.32 20.09
N PRO A 38 0.44 29.09 19.60
CA PRO A 38 1.38 30.16 19.30
C PRO A 38 0.76 31.17 18.33
N GLU A 39 1.00 32.47 18.56
CA GLU A 39 0.56 33.55 17.67
C GLU A 39 1.13 33.43 16.24
N SER A 40 2.24 32.71 16.09
CA SER A 40 2.86 32.43 14.80
C SER A 40 2.15 31.36 13.97
N LEU A 41 1.09 30.72 14.49
CA LEU A 41 0.34 29.68 13.79
C LEU A 41 -1.03 30.19 13.35
N GLU A 42 -1.35 29.91 12.09
CA GLU A 42 -2.69 30.10 11.52
C GLU A 42 -3.46 28.76 11.52
N ARG A 43 -4.75 28.83 11.80
CA ARG A 43 -5.66 27.68 11.70
C ARG A 43 -6.23 27.60 10.29
N LEU A 44 -5.89 26.52 9.59
CA LEU A 44 -6.42 26.24 8.26
C LEU A 44 -7.68 25.37 8.33
N GLU A 45 -8.53 25.50 7.31
CA GLU A 45 -9.67 24.62 7.09
C GLU A 45 -9.23 23.15 6.90
N CYS A 46 -10.09 22.21 7.27
CA CYS A 46 -9.83 20.79 7.06
C CYS A 46 -10.10 20.41 5.60
N ALA A 47 -9.04 20.31 4.80
CA ALA A 47 -9.10 19.76 3.44
C ALA A 47 -8.58 18.32 3.43
N ILE A 48 -9.46 17.36 3.13
CA ILE A 48 -9.12 15.93 3.15
C ILE A 48 -8.89 15.45 1.72
N ALA A 49 -7.68 14.92 1.47
CA ALA A 49 -7.34 14.23 0.23
C ALA A 49 -7.13 12.74 0.51
N ASP A 50 -8.04 11.91 0.00
CA ASP A 50 -7.93 10.45 0.11
C ASP A 50 -7.10 9.90 -1.04
N HIS A 51 -5.99 9.24 -0.71
CA HIS A 51 -5.07 8.65 -1.67
C HIS A 51 -5.34 7.17 -1.95
N ALA A 52 -6.34 6.54 -1.31
CA ALA A 52 -6.61 5.13 -1.54
C ALA A 52 -6.97 4.82 -3.00
N GLY A 53 -7.89 5.57 -3.61
CA GLY A 53 -8.29 5.40 -5.01
C GLY A 53 -7.12 5.60 -6.00
N PRO A 54 -6.43 6.76 -6.01
CA PRO A 54 -5.30 7.01 -6.90
C PRO A 54 -4.16 5.99 -6.80
N PHE A 55 -3.99 5.37 -5.63
CA PHE A 55 -2.98 4.33 -5.40
C PHE A 55 -3.52 2.90 -5.48
N GLY A 56 -4.78 2.72 -5.90
CA GLY A 56 -5.40 1.40 -6.09
C GLY A 56 -5.56 0.60 -4.80
N LEU A 57 -5.68 1.26 -3.65
CA LEU A 57 -5.83 0.64 -2.34
C LEU A 57 -7.28 0.22 -2.03
N ASP A 58 -8.25 0.82 -2.72
CA ASP A 58 -9.65 0.44 -2.61
C ASP A 58 -9.91 -0.83 -3.42
N GLY A 59 -10.01 -1.96 -2.72
CA GLY A 59 -10.24 -3.27 -3.34
C GLY A 59 -8.98 -4.02 -3.76
N LEU A 60 -7.86 -3.80 -3.07
CA LEU A 60 -6.64 -4.58 -3.30
C LEU A 60 -6.90 -6.09 -3.17
N PRO A 61 -6.34 -6.91 -4.08
CA PRO A 61 -6.31 -8.35 -3.88
C PRO A 61 -5.50 -8.71 -2.63
N ALA A 62 -5.90 -9.82 -1.98
CA ALA A 62 -5.16 -10.36 -0.85
C ALA A 62 -3.71 -10.71 -1.25
N PRO A 63 -2.69 -10.17 -0.56
CA PRO A 63 -1.31 -10.51 -0.88
C PRO A 63 -1.05 -11.97 -0.51
N ALA A 64 -0.60 -12.76 -1.48
CA ALA A 64 -0.38 -14.20 -1.35
C ALA A 64 1.10 -14.59 -1.41
N ARG A 65 1.91 -13.81 -2.15
CA ARG A 65 3.33 -14.08 -2.33
C ARG A 65 4.12 -12.78 -2.46
N VAL A 66 5.40 -12.83 -2.09
CA VAL A 66 6.31 -11.69 -2.20
C VAL A 66 7.59 -12.10 -2.93
N VAL A 67 8.07 -11.25 -3.83
CA VAL A 67 9.42 -11.41 -4.40
C VAL A 67 10.47 -11.21 -3.31
N THR A 68 11.37 -12.18 -3.16
CA THR A 68 12.44 -12.12 -2.15
C THR A 68 13.73 -11.55 -2.71
N THR A 69 14.00 -11.77 -3.99
CA THR A 69 15.17 -11.22 -4.70
C THR A 69 14.92 -11.16 -6.20
N MET A 70 15.52 -10.17 -6.87
CA MET A 70 15.70 -10.20 -8.32
C MET A 70 16.93 -11.02 -8.68
N VAL A 71 16.94 -11.65 -9.85
CA VAL A 71 18.05 -12.50 -10.34
C VAL A 71 18.33 -12.23 -11.83
N PRO A 72 19.58 -12.35 -12.30
CA PRO A 72 19.90 -12.13 -13.71
C PRO A 72 19.10 -13.06 -14.62
N GLY A 73 18.52 -12.51 -15.70
CA GLY A 73 17.66 -13.25 -16.62
C GLY A 73 16.25 -13.57 -16.07
N GLY A 74 15.96 -13.24 -14.80
CA GLY A 74 14.63 -13.34 -14.23
C GLY A 74 13.79 -12.10 -14.52
N ALA A 75 12.48 -12.28 -14.61
CA ALA A 75 11.51 -11.21 -14.80
C ALA A 75 10.36 -11.31 -13.79
N VAL A 76 9.78 -10.17 -13.45
CA VAL A 76 8.50 -10.09 -12.74
C VAL A 76 7.50 -9.48 -13.72
N THR A 77 6.49 -10.25 -14.10
CA THR A 77 5.48 -9.86 -15.06
C THR A 77 4.10 -9.91 -14.43
N GLY A 78 3.23 -8.99 -14.82
CA GLY A 78 1.84 -8.99 -14.40
C GLY A 78 1.25 -7.59 -14.29
N ARG A 79 -0.04 -7.54 -13.92
CA ARG A 79 -0.78 -6.27 -13.81
C ARG A 79 -0.61 -5.65 -12.44
N LEU A 80 0.06 -4.51 -12.38
CA LEU A 80 0.09 -3.64 -11.20
C LEU A 80 -1.32 -3.07 -10.95
N VAL A 81 -1.85 -3.26 -9.75
CA VAL A 81 -3.19 -2.79 -9.35
C VAL A 81 -3.18 -1.82 -8.17
N GLY A 82 -2.06 -1.70 -7.45
CA GLY A 82 -1.93 -0.68 -6.42
C GLY A 82 -0.53 -0.56 -5.87
N ALA A 83 -0.28 0.50 -5.11
CA ALA A 83 1.02 0.79 -4.52
C ALA A 83 0.88 1.38 -3.11
N ALA A 84 1.63 0.84 -2.14
CA ALA A 84 1.59 1.29 -0.75
C ALA A 84 2.98 1.33 -0.12
N GLY A 85 3.53 2.53 0.07
CA GLY A 85 4.93 2.69 0.46
C GLY A 85 5.84 2.07 -0.61
N PRO A 86 6.81 1.22 -0.25
CA PRO A 86 7.62 0.55 -1.26
C PRO A 86 6.95 -0.68 -1.88
N ASP A 87 5.74 -1.10 -1.47
CA ASP A 87 5.10 -2.25 -2.11
C ASP A 87 4.34 -1.87 -3.37
N LEU A 88 4.58 -2.67 -4.41
CA LEU A 88 3.77 -2.76 -5.62
C LEU A 88 2.92 -4.03 -5.54
N HIS A 89 1.61 -3.90 -5.70
CA HIS A 89 0.63 -4.98 -5.58
C HIS A 89 0.13 -5.39 -6.96
N PHE A 90 0.23 -6.67 -7.28
CA PHE A 90 -0.19 -7.24 -8.55
C PHE A 90 -1.57 -7.91 -8.44
N ALA A 91 -2.31 -7.95 -9.54
CA ALA A 91 -3.68 -8.47 -9.62
C ALA A 91 -3.80 -9.94 -9.14
N ASP A 92 -2.72 -10.70 -9.26
CA ASP A 92 -2.62 -12.11 -8.89
C ASP A 92 -2.20 -12.36 -7.43
N GLY A 93 -2.11 -11.30 -6.62
CA GLY A 93 -1.69 -11.35 -5.23
C GLY A 93 -0.17 -11.36 -5.02
N LEU A 94 0.65 -11.17 -6.07
CA LEU A 94 2.08 -10.93 -5.92
C LEU A 94 2.36 -9.52 -5.38
N VAL A 95 3.35 -9.43 -4.49
CA VAL A 95 3.86 -8.16 -3.97
C VAL A 95 5.35 -8.03 -4.28
N VAL A 96 5.73 -6.88 -4.82
CA VAL A 96 7.13 -6.52 -5.07
C VAL A 96 7.51 -5.34 -4.20
N ASP A 97 8.59 -5.48 -3.44
CA ASP A 97 9.21 -4.34 -2.79
C ASP A 97 10.05 -3.58 -3.82
N SER A 98 9.66 -2.35 -4.15
CA SER A 98 10.29 -1.52 -5.18
C SER A 98 11.78 -1.28 -4.95
N ARG A 99 12.26 -1.46 -3.72
CA ARG A 99 13.70 -1.37 -3.39
C ARG A 99 14.51 -2.53 -3.97
N LEU A 100 13.88 -3.68 -4.25
CA LEU A 100 14.52 -4.80 -4.96
C LEU A 100 14.74 -4.50 -6.45
N LEU A 101 14.04 -3.50 -6.99
CA LEU A 101 14.07 -3.13 -8.41
C LEU A 101 15.18 -2.12 -8.73
N ALA A 102 15.93 -1.64 -7.74
CA ALA A 102 17.04 -0.75 -7.99
C ALA A 102 18.08 -1.43 -8.89
N GLY A 103 18.39 -0.80 -10.03
CA GLY A 103 19.32 -1.34 -11.04
C GLY A 103 18.70 -2.34 -12.02
N TRP A 104 17.39 -2.58 -11.96
CA TRP A 104 16.64 -3.40 -12.91
C TRP A 104 15.84 -2.51 -13.86
N GLU A 105 15.72 -2.94 -15.11
CA GLU A 105 14.95 -2.23 -16.12
C GLU A 105 13.45 -2.51 -15.98
N LEU A 106 12.64 -1.49 -16.23
CA LEU A 106 11.20 -1.64 -16.44
C LEU A 106 10.94 -1.64 -17.95
N VAL A 107 10.53 -2.79 -18.47
CA VAL A 107 10.26 -2.99 -19.91
C VAL A 107 8.74 -3.01 -20.12
N ALA A 108 8.29 -2.42 -21.22
CA ALA A 108 6.90 -2.54 -21.64
C ALA A 108 6.61 -4.00 -22.05
N THR A 109 5.52 -4.56 -21.51
CA THR A 109 5.03 -5.87 -21.91
C THR A 109 4.26 -5.77 -23.23
N ASP A 110 4.55 -6.66 -24.17
CA ASP A 110 3.71 -6.88 -25.35
C ASP A 110 2.60 -7.87 -24.98
N ALA A 111 1.34 -7.42 -25.02
CA ALA A 111 0.22 -8.23 -24.53
C ALA A 111 0.03 -9.56 -25.29
N ASP A 112 0.43 -9.61 -26.56
CA ASP A 112 0.28 -10.81 -27.40
C ASP A 112 1.52 -11.71 -27.29
N ALA A 113 2.73 -11.14 -27.26
CA ALA A 113 3.96 -11.91 -27.15
C ALA A 113 4.27 -12.39 -25.71
N ASP A 114 3.85 -11.62 -24.71
CA ASP A 114 4.12 -11.89 -23.29
C ASP A 114 2.89 -12.45 -22.55
N ALA A 115 1.87 -12.92 -23.27
CA ALA A 115 0.67 -13.52 -22.67
C ALA A 115 1.01 -14.68 -21.71
N ASP A 116 2.04 -15.46 -22.03
CA ASP A 116 2.57 -16.57 -21.23
C ASP A 116 3.80 -16.18 -20.39
N ALA A 117 4.19 -14.90 -20.36
CA ALA A 117 5.33 -14.46 -19.55
C ALA A 117 5.01 -14.61 -18.07
N THR A 118 5.74 -15.48 -17.39
CA THR A 118 5.56 -15.77 -15.97
C THR A 118 6.64 -15.13 -15.13
N THR A 119 6.29 -14.78 -13.89
CA THR A 119 7.27 -14.33 -12.90
C THR A 119 8.27 -15.46 -12.62
N ALA A 120 9.54 -15.22 -12.95
CA ALA A 120 10.63 -16.21 -12.91
C ALA A 120 11.73 -15.79 -11.92
N VAL A 121 11.32 -15.31 -10.75
CA VAL A 121 12.23 -14.92 -9.65
C VAL A 121 11.82 -15.62 -8.35
N PRO A 122 12.73 -15.78 -7.38
CA PRO A 122 12.38 -16.36 -6.09
C PRO A 122 11.25 -15.60 -5.38
N VAL A 123 10.24 -16.34 -4.94
CA VAL A 123 9.10 -15.84 -4.19
C VAL A 123 8.95 -16.58 -2.86
N ALA A 124 8.40 -15.91 -1.85
CA ALA A 124 7.97 -16.53 -0.61
C ALA A 124 6.45 -16.38 -0.46
N GLU A 125 5.80 -17.42 0.06
CA GLU A 125 4.38 -17.38 0.40
C GLU A 125 4.16 -16.47 1.61
N LEU A 126 3.04 -15.74 1.57
CA LEU A 126 2.56 -14.95 2.69
C LEU A 126 1.41 -15.72 3.36
N PRO A 127 1.35 -15.71 4.71
CA PRO A 127 0.19 -16.23 5.39
C PRO A 127 -1.05 -15.41 5.00
N PRO A 128 -2.25 -16.02 5.00
CA PRO A 128 -3.48 -15.29 4.70
C PRO A 128 -3.64 -14.10 5.66
N PRO A 129 -4.21 -12.99 5.20
CA PRO A 129 -4.41 -11.81 6.05
C PRO A 129 -5.30 -12.19 7.22
N ALA A 130 -4.79 -11.98 8.44
CA ALA A 130 -5.59 -12.08 9.64
C ALA A 130 -6.49 -10.85 9.75
N ALA A 131 -7.70 -11.02 10.31
CA ALA A 131 -8.58 -9.91 10.61
C ALA A 131 -7.82 -8.83 11.42
N PRO A 132 -8.04 -7.54 11.14
CA PRO A 132 -7.36 -6.48 11.86
C PRO A 132 -7.70 -6.59 13.35
N ALA A 133 -6.70 -6.94 14.17
CA ALA A 133 -6.76 -6.69 15.60
C ALA A 133 -6.71 -5.17 15.79
N GLY A 134 -7.65 -4.64 16.57
CA GLY A 134 -7.77 -3.21 16.84
C GLY A 134 -6.40 -2.60 17.17
N GLN A 135 -6.10 -1.46 16.56
CA GLN A 135 -5.00 -0.64 17.03
C GLN A 135 -5.51 0.12 18.24
N ASP A 136 -5.14 -0.32 19.45
CA ASP A 136 -5.41 0.41 20.68
C ASP A 136 -4.67 1.75 20.63
N GLY A 137 -5.35 2.78 20.13
CA GLY A 137 -4.91 4.18 20.10
C GLY A 137 -3.62 4.45 19.31
N LEU A 138 -3.71 5.24 18.24
CA LEU A 138 -2.65 6.22 18.01
C LEU A 138 -3.05 7.41 18.88
N PHE A 139 -2.31 7.65 19.96
CA PHE A 139 -2.59 8.56 21.10
C PHE A 139 -3.36 7.94 22.26
#